data_AF-A0A522MEC3-F1
#
_entry.id   AF-A0A522MEC3-F1
#
_cell.length_a   1.000
_cell.length_b   1.000
_cell.length_c   1.000
_cell.angle_alpha   90.00
_cell.angle_beta   90.00
_cell.angle_gamma   90.00
#
_symmetry.space_group_name_H-M   'P 1'
#
loop_
_entity.id
_entity.type
_entity.pdbx_description
1 polymer ?
#
loop_
_entity_poly.entity_id
_entity_poly.type
_entity_poly.pdbx_seq_one_letter_code
_entity_poly.pdbx_strand_id
1 'polypeptide(L)'
;MTLVAWGFLVRAAVLAAGSIAAACSPSGDAPGPAAAAATPSPGRLVYLAEPCPTCHGHGREGTNTGPALHGLRAHWDEDTLARFLHQPVAFKLADPRLATLASRYKSDMPALFADPARVSALARYLLFE
;
A
#
# COMPACT_ATOMS: atom_id res chain seq x y z
N MET A 1 -9.47 -30.12 -46.35
CA MET A 1 -10.93 -30.01 -46.55
C MET A 1 -11.62 -30.77 -45.45
N THR A 2 -12.24 -30.08 -44.49
CA THR A 2 -13.47 -30.46 -43.76
C THR A 2 -13.74 -29.40 -42.69
N LEU A 3 -14.44 -28.34 -43.09
CA LEU A 3 -15.13 -27.41 -42.20
C LEU A 3 -16.42 -28.09 -41.76
N VAL A 4 -16.63 -28.26 -40.46
CA VAL A 4 -17.94 -28.69 -39.92
C VAL A 4 -18.56 -27.48 -39.22
N ALA A 5 -19.56 -26.93 -39.90
CA ALA A 5 -20.40 -25.84 -39.45
C ALA A 5 -21.21 -26.25 -38.22
N TRP A 6 -21.16 -25.45 -37.16
CA TRP A 6 -22.08 -25.56 -36.02
C TRP A 6 -23.17 -24.50 -36.15
N GLY A 7 -24.40 -25.00 -36.02
CA GLY A 7 -25.62 -24.36 -36.48
C GLY A 7 -26.00 -23.10 -35.73
N PHE A 8 -26.47 -22.13 -36.52
CA PHE A 8 -27.47 -21.16 -36.11
C PHE A 8 -28.78 -21.87 -35.76
N LEU A 9 -29.49 -21.39 -34.73
CA LEU A 9 -30.97 -21.32 -34.62
C LEU A 9 -31.29 -20.53 -33.32
N VAL A 10 -31.61 -19.24 -33.41
CA VAL A 10 -32.94 -18.59 -33.55
C VAL A 10 -33.66 -18.35 -32.22
N ARG A 11 -33.70 -17.05 -31.89
CA ARG A 11 -34.76 -16.19 -31.31
C ARG A 11 -35.73 -16.81 -30.27
N ALA A 12 -35.78 -16.14 -29.12
CA ALA A 12 -37.05 -15.73 -28.52
C ALA A 12 -36.90 -14.35 -27.89
N ALA A 13 -37.42 -13.33 -28.57
CA ALA A 13 -37.67 -12.02 -27.99
C ALA A 13 -39.04 -12.07 -27.32
N VAL A 14 -39.09 -11.93 -26.00
CA VAL A 14 -40.34 -11.76 -25.26
C VAL A 14 -40.47 -10.27 -24.93
N LEU A 15 -41.35 -9.60 -25.67
CA LEU A 15 -41.96 -8.34 -25.30
C LEU A 15 -43.10 -8.66 -24.32
N ALA A 16 -43.01 -8.15 -23.09
CA ALA A 16 -44.15 -8.05 -22.19
C ALA A 16 -44.12 -6.69 -21.49
N ALA A 17 -45.24 -5.99 -21.62
CA ALA A 17 -45.48 -4.64 -21.17
C ALA A 17 -45.66 -4.53 -19.65
N GLY A 18 -45.21 -3.39 -19.11
CA GLY A 18 -45.96 -2.53 -18.19
C GLY A 18 -46.44 -3.11 -16.85
N SER A 19 -45.84 -2.62 -15.76
CA SER A 19 -46.52 -2.32 -14.49
C SER A 19 -45.65 -1.38 -13.66
N ILE A 20 -46.03 -0.10 -13.61
CA ILE A 20 -45.42 0.90 -12.71
C ILE A 20 -46.23 0.82 -11.41
N ALA A 21 -45.76 0.05 -10.44
CA ALA A 21 -46.25 0.11 -9.07
C ALA A 21 -45.29 0.99 -8.27
N ALA A 22 -45.73 2.21 -7.95
CA ALA A 22 -45.12 3.04 -6.94
C ALA A 22 -45.30 2.36 -5.58
N ALA A 23 -44.27 1.67 -5.10
CA ALA A 23 -44.19 1.16 -3.74
C ALA A 23 -43.25 2.06 -2.94
N CYS A 24 -43.81 2.78 -1.97
CA CYS A 24 -43.06 3.52 -0.97
C CYS A 24 -42.18 2.53 -0.19
N SER A 25 -40.86 2.57 -0.40
CA SER A 25 -39.92 1.85 0.47
C SER A 25 -39.80 2.60 1.79
N PRO A 26 -39.99 1.96 2.95
CA PRO A 26 -39.61 2.55 4.22
C PRO A 26 -38.10 2.73 4.21
N SER A 27 -37.65 3.96 4.51
CA SER A 27 -36.26 4.26 4.84
C SER A 27 -35.88 3.47 6.10
N GLY A 28 -35.44 2.23 5.88
CA GLY A 28 -34.65 1.49 6.85
C GLY A 28 -33.19 1.80 6.54
N ASP A 29 -32.57 2.63 7.37
CA ASP A 29 -31.12 2.76 7.44
C ASP A 29 -30.53 1.40 7.83
N ALA A 30 -30.30 0.54 6.84
CA ALA A 30 -29.36 -0.55 6.99
C ALA A 30 -28.00 0.08 7.32
N PRO A 31 -27.24 -0.43 8.29
CA PRO A 31 -25.85 -0.02 8.46
C PRO A 31 -25.18 -0.19 7.10
N GLY A 32 -24.75 0.92 6.51
CA GLY A 32 -24.03 0.90 5.24
C GLY A 32 -22.87 -0.11 5.35
N PRO A 33 -22.49 -0.78 4.25
CA PRO A 33 -21.43 -1.77 4.30
C PRO A 33 -20.24 -1.14 5.01
N ALA A 34 -19.90 -1.66 6.19
CA ALA A 34 -18.71 -1.29 6.94
C ALA A 34 -17.58 -1.22 5.91
N ALA A 35 -17.01 -0.02 5.71
CA ALA A 35 -16.12 0.29 4.61
C ALA A 35 -15.25 -0.92 4.30
N ALA A 36 -15.50 -1.56 3.17
CA ALA A 36 -14.83 -2.80 2.79
C ALA A 36 -13.34 -2.58 3.02
N ALA A 37 -12.74 -3.35 3.93
CA ALA A 37 -11.37 -3.12 4.37
C ALA A 37 -10.48 -3.03 3.13
N ALA A 38 -9.98 -1.83 2.83
CA ALA A 38 -9.22 -1.60 1.63
C ALA A 38 -8.01 -2.53 1.63
N THR A 39 -7.79 -3.23 0.53
CA THR A 39 -6.62 -4.10 0.39
C THR A 39 -5.35 -3.26 0.59
N PRO A 40 -4.43 -3.64 1.49
CA PRO A 40 -3.19 -2.89 1.69
C PRO A 40 -2.37 -2.79 0.40
N SER A 41 -1.69 -1.65 0.20
CA SER A 41 -0.77 -1.49 -0.92
C SER A 41 0.41 -2.48 -0.82
N PRO A 42 1.04 -2.85 -1.95
CA PRO A 42 2.21 -3.73 -1.94
C PRO A 42 3.33 -3.24 -1.02
N GLY A 43 3.61 -1.93 -0.99
CA GLY A 43 4.62 -1.37 -0.11
C GLY A 43 4.25 -1.45 1.37
N ARG A 44 2.97 -1.28 1.71
CA ARG A 44 2.48 -1.52 3.08
C ARG A 44 2.61 -2.98 3.50
N LEU A 45 2.40 -3.92 2.58
CA LEU A 45 2.61 -5.35 2.87
C LEU A 45 4.08 -5.63 3.17
N VAL A 46 5.02 -5.04 2.42
CA VAL A 46 6.45 -5.14 2.73
C VAL A 46 6.74 -4.52 4.11
N TYR A 47 6.24 -3.32 4.38
CA TYR A 47 6.44 -2.65 5.67
C TYR A 47 6.01 -3.51 6.86
N LEU A 48 4.89 -4.21 6.75
CA LEU A 48 4.36 -5.07 7.83
C LEU A 48 5.02 -6.44 7.90
N ALA A 49 5.55 -6.95 6.79
CA ALA A 49 6.25 -8.23 6.73
C ALA A 49 7.70 -8.13 7.24
N GLU A 50 8.31 -6.96 7.09
CA GLU A 50 9.65 -6.66 7.61
C GLU A 50 9.57 -6.11 9.05
N PRO A 51 10.69 -6.07 9.81
CA PRO A 51 10.71 -5.58 11.19
C PRO A 51 10.50 -4.07 11.36
N CYS A 52 10.07 -3.34 10.32
CA CYS A 52 9.92 -1.89 10.33
C CYS A 52 9.01 -1.37 11.47
N PRO A 53 7.84 -1.98 11.76
CA PRO A 53 6.91 -1.48 12.76
C PRO A 53 7.47 -1.54 14.18
N THR A 54 8.38 -2.48 14.45
CA THR A 54 9.03 -2.64 15.77
C THR A 54 9.75 -1.37 16.21
N CYS A 55 10.34 -0.65 15.26
CA CYS A 55 11.09 0.58 15.54
C CYS A 55 10.30 1.84 15.15
N HIS A 56 9.47 1.77 14.12
CA HIS A 56 8.82 2.94 13.52
C HIS A 56 7.30 3.02 13.78
N GLY A 57 6.72 2.08 14.51
CA GLY A 57 5.28 2.04 14.82
C GLY A 57 4.45 1.39 13.70
N HIS A 58 3.23 0.94 13.98
CA HIS A 58 2.42 0.26 12.95
C HIS A 58 1.86 1.22 11.90
N GLY A 59 1.64 2.47 12.28
CA GLY A 59 1.19 3.56 11.43
C GLY A 59 2.31 4.49 10.96
N ARG A 60 3.59 4.16 11.23
CA ARG A 60 4.78 5.01 10.98
C ARG A 60 4.91 6.22 11.90
N GLU A 61 4.22 6.22 13.03
CA GLU A 61 4.20 7.27 14.04
C GLU A 61 5.53 7.46 14.79
N GLY A 62 6.46 6.50 14.66
CA GLY A 62 7.72 6.47 15.38
C GLY A 62 7.57 5.89 16.80
N THR A 63 8.70 5.57 17.41
CA THR A 63 8.79 5.06 18.78
C THR A 63 10.01 5.65 19.47
N ASN A 64 10.30 5.19 20.70
CA ASN A 64 11.57 5.49 21.36
C ASN A 64 12.79 4.83 20.69
N THR A 65 12.56 3.91 19.76
CA THR A 65 13.62 3.16 19.04
C THR A 65 13.91 3.74 17.67
N GLY A 66 12.94 4.38 17.01
CA GLY A 66 13.10 4.95 15.68
C GLY A 66 12.14 6.11 15.40
N PRO A 67 12.50 7.04 14.50
CA PRO A 67 11.68 8.21 14.20
C PRO A 67 10.39 7.85 13.46
N ALA A 68 9.44 8.79 13.45
CA ALA A 68 8.30 8.74 12.55
C ALA A 68 8.76 8.74 11.08
N LEU A 69 8.03 8.06 10.20
CA LEU A 69 8.34 7.96 8.77
C LEU A 69 7.34 8.72 7.89
N HIS A 70 6.79 9.81 8.40
CA HIS A 70 5.93 10.73 7.64
C HIS A 70 6.74 11.89 7.05
N GLY A 71 6.28 12.44 5.92
CA GLY A 71 6.87 13.65 5.34
C GLY A 71 8.27 13.47 4.74
N LEU A 72 8.68 12.23 4.43
CA LEU A 72 10.02 11.91 3.95
C LEU A 72 10.40 12.63 2.64
N ARG A 73 9.42 12.99 1.80
CA ARG A 73 9.64 13.66 0.51
C ARG A 73 10.42 14.98 0.60
N ALA A 74 10.52 15.61 1.78
CA ALA A 74 11.35 16.80 1.96
C ALA A 74 12.85 16.54 1.80
N HIS A 75 13.30 15.29 1.98
CA HIS A 75 14.72 14.92 1.99
C HIS A 75 15.04 13.70 1.14
N TRP A 76 14.03 13.06 0.57
CA TRP A 76 14.16 11.77 -0.09
C TRP A 76 13.40 11.76 -1.42
N ASP A 77 14.05 11.26 -2.45
CA ASP A 77 13.40 10.66 -3.61
C ASP A 77 13.35 9.13 -3.46
N GLU A 78 12.62 8.47 -4.36
CA GLU A 78 12.39 7.01 -4.30
C GLU A 78 13.70 6.20 -4.41
N ASP A 79 14.55 6.54 -5.37
CA ASP A 79 15.79 5.79 -5.65
C ASP A 79 16.80 5.93 -4.50
N THR A 80 16.95 7.15 -3.99
CA THR A 80 17.84 7.44 -2.87
C THR A 80 17.34 6.80 -1.57
N LEU A 81 16.02 6.79 -1.35
CA LEU A 81 15.43 6.09 -0.20
C LEU A 81 15.63 4.57 -0.32
N ALA A 82 15.40 3.98 -1.50
CA ALA A 82 15.64 2.56 -1.74
C ALA A 82 17.10 2.17 -1.44
N ARG A 83 18.06 2.99 -1.88
CA ARG A 83 19.48 2.81 -1.55
C ARG A 83 19.77 2.95 -0.05
N PHE A 84 19.16 3.93 0.61
CA PHE A 84 19.29 4.09 2.06
C PHE A 84 18.81 2.86 2.82
N LEU A 85 17.67 2.28 2.42
CA LEU A 85 17.13 1.07 3.06
C LEU A 85 18.10 -0.11 2.97
N HIS A 86 18.88 -0.22 1.90
CA HIS A 86 19.94 -1.24 1.78
C HIS A 86 21.22 -0.90 2.57
N GLN A 87 21.57 0.38 2.70
CA GLN A 87 22.86 0.81 3.26
C GLN A 87 22.73 1.96 4.28
N PRO A 88 21.93 1.80 5.35
CA PRO A 88 21.61 2.89 6.26
C PRO A 88 22.84 3.44 6.99
N VAL A 89 23.80 2.57 7.33
CA VAL A 89 25.06 2.97 7.99
C VAL A 89 25.91 3.85 7.09
N ALA A 90 26.03 3.53 5.80
CA ALA A 90 26.82 4.32 4.86
C ALA A 90 26.25 5.73 4.69
N PHE A 91 24.92 5.84 4.59
CA PHE A 91 24.24 7.13 4.54
C PHE A 91 24.35 7.91 5.85
N LYS A 92 24.25 7.25 7.01
CA LYS A 92 24.46 7.90 8.32
C LYS A 92 25.86 8.52 8.42
N LEU A 93 26.89 7.84 7.91
CA LEU A 93 28.27 8.35 7.91
C LEU A 93 28.48 9.50 6.92
N ALA A 94 27.72 9.53 5.83
CA ALA A 94 27.86 10.54 4.77
C ALA A 94 26.98 11.79 4.96
N ASP A 95 25.85 11.69 5.66
CA ASP A 95 24.88 12.78 5.87
C ASP A 95 24.84 13.22 7.35
N PRO A 96 25.35 14.42 7.70
CA PRO A 96 25.31 14.94 9.06
C PRO A 96 23.90 15.04 9.65
N ARG A 97 22.87 15.23 8.83
CA ARG A 97 21.46 15.24 9.28
C ARG A 97 21.07 13.87 9.83
N LEU A 98 21.46 12.79 9.15
CA LEU A 98 21.18 11.42 9.59
C LEU A 98 22.00 11.05 10.82
N ALA A 99 23.27 11.46 10.89
CA ALA A 99 24.08 11.30 12.11
C ALA A 99 23.43 12.00 13.32
N THR A 100 22.96 13.24 13.12
CA THR A 100 22.27 14.02 14.17
C THR A 100 20.93 13.40 14.57
N LEU A 101 20.19 12.83 13.62
CA LEU A 101 18.94 12.13 13.93
C LEU A 101 19.20 10.84 14.69
N ALA A 102 20.17 10.04 14.25
CA ALA A 102 20.52 8.75 14.84
C ALA A 102 21.02 8.88 16.28
N SER A 103 21.71 9.97 16.64
CA SER A 103 22.20 10.18 18.01
C SER A 103 21.07 10.29 19.06
N ARG A 104 19.83 10.51 18.64
CA ARG A 104 18.64 10.52 19.51
C ARG A 104 18.15 9.12 19.87
N TYR A 105 18.59 8.09 19.15
CA TYR A 105 18.13 6.72 19.28
C TYR A 105 19.27 5.81 19.73
N LYS A 106 18.93 4.78 20.50
CA LYS A 106 19.91 3.83 21.05
C LYS A 106 20.22 2.66 20.11
N SER A 107 19.50 2.57 19.00
CA SER A 107 19.60 1.47 18.03
C SER A 107 19.95 2.02 16.66
N ASP A 108 20.84 1.31 15.98
CA ASP A 108 21.11 1.56 14.57
C ASP A 108 20.04 0.89 13.70
N MET A 109 19.64 1.58 12.63
CA MET A 109 18.74 1.00 11.64
C MET A 109 19.46 -0.12 10.87
N PRO A 110 18.93 -1.36 10.85
CA PRO A 110 19.54 -2.45 10.11
C PRO A 110 19.34 -2.28 8.61
N ALA A 111 20.25 -2.84 7.82
CA ALA A 111 20.10 -2.95 6.37
C ALA A 111 18.91 -3.87 6.03
N LEU A 112 18.11 -3.46 5.05
CA LEU A 112 17.05 -4.27 4.48
C LEU A 112 17.61 -5.15 3.36
N PHE A 113 17.45 -6.46 3.50
CA PHE A 113 17.82 -7.45 2.48
C PHE A 113 16.55 -8.05 1.86
N ALA A 114 15.91 -7.27 1.00
CA ALA A 114 14.76 -7.71 0.19
C ALA A 114 15.09 -7.55 -1.31
N ASP A 115 14.31 -8.20 -2.18
CA ASP A 115 14.49 -8.03 -3.62
C ASP A 115 14.19 -6.58 -4.05
N PRO A 116 14.78 -6.11 -5.17
CA PRO A 116 14.66 -4.71 -5.58
C PRO A 116 13.22 -4.23 -5.78
N ALA A 117 12.32 -5.09 -6.27
CA ALA A 117 10.94 -4.71 -6.51
C ALA A 117 10.18 -4.46 -5.18
N ARG A 118 10.42 -5.31 -4.17
CA ARG A 118 9.90 -5.08 -2.81
C ARG A 118 10.43 -3.78 -2.20
N VAL A 119 11.72 -3.50 -2.37
CA VAL A 119 12.32 -2.28 -1.83
C VAL A 119 11.77 -1.03 -2.51
N SER A 120 11.61 -1.03 -3.84
CA SER A 120 10.96 0.08 -4.55
C SER A 120 9.50 0.26 -4.12
N ALA A 121 8.74 -0.83 -3.95
CA ALA A 121 7.36 -0.75 -3.45
C ALA A 121 7.31 -0.14 -2.03
N LEU A 122 8.21 -0.56 -1.15
CA LEU A 122 8.33 0.01 0.21
C LEU A 122 8.71 1.50 0.15
N ALA A 123 9.69 1.89 -0.67
CA ALA A 123 10.10 3.28 -0.80
C ALA A 123 8.94 4.17 -1.28
N ARG A 124 8.14 3.72 -2.27
CA ARG A 124 6.93 4.44 -2.70
C ARG A 124 5.91 4.59 -1.58
N TYR A 125 5.61 3.51 -0.87
CA TYR A 125 4.68 3.55 0.26
C TYR A 125 5.14 4.57 1.33
N LEU A 126 6.42 4.59 1.65
CA LEU A 126 6.98 5.52 2.64
C LEU A 126 6.96 7.00 2.17
N LEU A 127 6.93 7.26 0.87
CA LEU A 127 6.95 8.61 0.32
C LEU A 127 5.56 9.17 0.03
N PHE A 128 4.61 8.35 -0.40
CA PHE A 128 3.38 8.82 -1.05
C PHE A 128 2.08 8.39 -0.39
N GLU A 129 2.13 7.44 0.55
CA GLU A 129 0.98 6.97 1.32
C GLU A 129 1.13 7.37 2.79
#